data_AF-A0A941R863-F1
#
_entry.id   AF-A0A941R863-F1
#
_cell.length_a   1.000
_cell.length_b   1.000
_cell.length_c   1.000
_cell.angle_alpha   90.00
_cell.angle_beta   90.00
_cell.angle_gamma   90.00
#
_symmetry.space_group_name_H-M   'P 1'
#
loop_
_entity.id
_entity.type
_entity.pdbx_description
1 polymer ?
#
loop_
_entity_poly.entity_id
_entity_poly.type
_entity_poly.pdbx_seq_one_letter_code
_entity_poly.pdbx_strand_id
1 'polypeptide(L)'
;MAIIIGNNANNVLNGGALADVVIGRGGNDILFGNAGNDSLNGGSGIDQLFGGSGSDYLNGDTGNDFLTGGLGRDVLIGGLGNDTFDYNAAADSLPGAANRDVIIDFQGNGAFAGDRIDLSTIDANVLVAGNQAFLPGQVSYVGGILSANIIGTAPAPDLQIDLLGAPLVLSDIVL
;
A
#
# COMPACT_ATOMS: atom_id res chain seq x y z
N MET A 1 -12.42 -11.99 15.85
CA MET A 1 -13.45 -10.97 15.67
C MET A 1 -13.60 -10.18 16.94
N ALA A 2 -12.77 -9.16 17.01
CA ALA A 2 -12.81 -8.03 17.90
C ALA A 2 -13.12 -6.77 17.08
N ILE A 3 -13.70 -5.78 17.75
CA ILE A 3 -13.76 -4.42 17.25
C ILE A 3 -12.94 -3.58 18.23
N ILE A 4 -11.84 -3.04 17.75
CA ILE A 4 -10.86 -2.27 18.52
C ILE A 4 -10.93 -0.83 18.04
N ILE A 5 -11.16 0.09 18.98
CA ILE A 5 -11.33 1.50 18.65
C ILE A 5 -10.45 2.34 19.58
N GLY A 6 -9.59 3.14 18.96
CA GLY A 6 -8.75 4.13 19.59
C GLY A 6 -9.51 5.40 20.01
N ASN A 7 -8.78 6.48 20.18
CA ASN A 7 -9.27 7.80 20.57
C ASN A 7 -8.53 8.89 19.77
N ASN A 8 -8.54 10.15 20.22
CA ASN A 8 -7.92 11.25 19.48
C ASN A 8 -6.44 11.48 19.85
N ALA A 9 -5.79 10.47 20.43
CA ALA A 9 -4.37 10.49 20.76
C ALA A 9 -3.72 9.27 20.15
N ASN A 10 -2.39 9.35 19.95
CA ASN A 10 -1.59 8.26 19.39
C ASN A 10 -1.82 6.94 20.13
N ASN A 11 -2.21 5.91 19.38
CA ASN A 11 -2.56 4.59 19.88
C ASN A 11 -1.72 3.50 19.21
N VAL A 12 -1.62 2.37 19.90
CA VAL A 12 -1.12 1.13 19.34
C VAL A 12 -2.22 0.10 19.50
N LEU A 13 -2.80 -0.33 18.38
CA LEU A 13 -3.99 -1.17 18.32
C LEU A 13 -3.65 -2.50 17.63
N ASN A 14 -4.15 -3.62 18.17
CA ASN A 14 -3.85 -4.96 17.69
C ASN A 14 -5.13 -5.79 17.56
N GLY A 15 -5.43 -6.23 16.33
CA GLY A 15 -6.54 -7.08 15.91
C GLY A 15 -6.46 -8.47 16.54
N GLY A 16 -5.46 -9.25 16.11
CA GLY A 16 -5.18 -10.58 16.64
C GLY A 16 -5.19 -11.61 15.52
N ALA A 17 -5.67 -12.82 15.81
CA ALA A 17 -5.56 -13.96 14.88
C ALA A 17 -6.84 -14.25 14.08
N LEU A 18 -7.83 -13.37 14.11
CA LEU A 18 -9.13 -13.57 13.47
C LEU A 18 -9.44 -12.35 12.59
N ALA A 19 -10.52 -12.42 11.80
CA ALA A 19 -11.03 -11.24 11.12
C ALA A 19 -11.52 -10.19 12.15
N ASP A 20 -10.85 -9.05 12.20
CA ASP A 20 -11.01 -7.99 13.19
C ASP A 20 -11.23 -6.63 12.51
N VAL A 21 -11.82 -5.69 13.26
CA VAL A 21 -11.97 -4.29 12.84
C VAL A 21 -11.17 -3.41 13.79
N VAL A 22 -10.23 -2.64 13.26
CA VAL A 22 -9.32 -1.79 14.04
C VAL A 22 -9.42 -0.34 13.54
N ILE A 23 -9.75 0.59 14.42
CA ILE A 23 -10.01 1.99 14.08
C ILE A 23 -9.19 2.90 14.99
N GLY A 24 -8.29 3.73 14.45
CA GLY A 24 -7.43 4.67 15.18
C GLY A 24 -8.20 5.90 15.69
N ARG A 25 -8.93 6.55 14.77
CA ARG A 25 -9.65 7.84 14.90
C ARG A 25 -8.75 9.05 14.71
N GLY A 26 -7.98 9.44 15.71
CA GLY A 26 -7.24 10.69 15.64
C GLY A 26 -5.91 10.60 16.38
N GLY A 27 -4.91 11.33 15.89
CA GLY A 27 -3.54 11.18 16.35
C GLY A 27 -2.77 10.26 15.42
N ASN A 28 -1.50 10.04 15.73
CA ASN A 28 -0.61 9.24 14.91
C ASN A 28 -0.59 7.82 15.46
N ASP A 29 -1.30 6.92 14.81
CA ASP A 29 -1.62 5.59 15.29
C ASP A 29 -0.78 4.50 14.62
N ILE A 30 -0.65 3.38 15.32
CA ILE A 30 -0.06 2.14 14.81
C ILE A 30 -1.10 1.03 14.92
N LEU A 31 -1.56 0.51 13.79
CA LEU A 31 -2.60 -0.50 13.70
C LEU A 31 -2.04 -1.81 13.13
N PHE A 32 -2.29 -2.91 13.83
CA PHE A 32 -1.92 -4.26 13.40
C PHE A 32 -3.17 -5.13 13.23
N GLY A 33 -3.40 -5.70 12.05
CA GLY A 33 -4.39 -6.77 11.83
C GLY A 33 -3.87 -8.11 12.38
N ASN A 34 -2.65 -8.46 11.96
CA ASN A 34 -1.91 -9.70 12.21
C ASN A 34 -2.40 -10.87 11.36
N ALA A 35 -3.31 -11.72 11.82
CA ALA A 35 -3.78 -12.85 11.02
C ALA A 35 -5.28 -12.85 10.94
N GLY A 36 -5.83 -13.15 9.77
CA GLY A 36 -7.25 -13.02 9.51
C GLY A 36 -7.49 -12.05 8.38
N ASN A 37 -8.77 -11.83 8.04
CA ASN A 37 -9.13 -10.84 7.04
C ASN A 37 -9.62 -9.61 7.78
N ASP A 38 -8.75 -8.62 7.90
CA ASP A 38 -8.92 -7.50 8.81
C ASP A 38 -9.37 -6.23 8.07
N SER A 39 -10.01 -5.33 8.82
CA SER A 39 -10.34 -3.99 8.35
C SER A 39 -9.70 -2.96 9.27
N LEU A 40 -8.73 -2.21 8.74
CA LEU A 40 -7.96 -1.20 9.44
C LEU A 40 -8.31 0.18 8.90
N ASN A 41 -8.59 1.12 9.81
CA ASN A 41 -8.79 2.54 9.49
C ASN A 41 -7.93 3.41 10.42
N GLY A 42 -6.99 4.16 9.87
CA GLY A 42 -6.12 5.08 10.62
C GLY A 42 -6.92 6.24 11.18
N GLY A 43 -7.54 7.01 10.30
CA GLY A 43 -8.38 8.15 10.65
C GLY A 43 -7.63 9.44 10.36
N SER A 44 -7.48 10.30 11.35
CA SER A 44 -6.77 11.57 11.18
C SER A 44 -5.42 11.57 11.87
N GLY A 45 -4.35 11.80 11.12
CA GLY A 45 -3.00 11.86 11.69
C GLY A 45 -1.99 11.30 10.73
N ILE A 46 -0.81 10.93 11.21
CA ILE A 46 0.17 10.20 10.42
C ILE A 46 0.20 8.78 10.97
N ASP A 47 -0.43 7.87 10.25
CA ASP A 47 -0.73 6.53 10.73
C ASP A 47 0.16 5.47 10.06
N GLN A 48 0.34 4.35 10.75
CA GLN A 48 1.00 3.14 10.23
C GLN A 48 0.04 1.96 10.33
N LEU A 49 -0.32 1.39 9.18
CA LEU A 49 -1.27 0.29 9.08
C LEU A 49 -0.55 -0.95 8.53
N PHE A 50 -0.64 -2.05 9.29
CA PHE A 50 -0.06 -3.35 8.96
C PHE A 50 -1.17 -4.40 8.93
N GLY A 51 -1.53 -4.89 7.74
CA GLY A 51 -2.57 -5.93 7.56
C GLY A 51 -2.12 -7.25 8.18
N GLY A 52 -1.01 -7.78 7.71
CA GLY A 52 -0.39 -8.98 8.24
C GLY A 52 -0.58 -10.17 7.32
N SER A 53 -1.46 -11.11 7.64
CA SER A 53 -1.75 -12.27 6.79
C SER A 53 -3.24 -12.48 6.63
N GLY A 54 -3.70 -12.56 5.39
CA GLY A 54 -5.09 -12.76 5.03
C GLY A 54 -5.46 -11.88 3.85
N SER A 55 -6.74 -11.56 3.71
CA SER A 55 -7.16 -10.55 2.75
C SER A 55 -7.71 -9.36 3.51
N ASP A 56 -6.88 -8.33 3.63
CA ASP A 56 -7.09 -7.19 4.49
C ASP A 56 -7.57 -5.97 3.71
N TYR A 57 -8.24 -5.06 4.41
CA TYR A 57 -8.65 -3.75 3.90
C TYR A 57 -8.04 -2.67 4.78
N LEU A 58 -7.15 -1.86 4.23
CA LEU A 58 -6.45 -0.79 4.94
C LEU A 58 -6.83 0.56 4.34
N ASN A 59 -7.22 1.49 5.20
CA ASN A 59 -7.55 2.87 4.83
C ASN A 59 -6.86 3.87 5.77
N GLY A 60 -5.92 4.68 5.26
CA GLY A 60 -5.25 5.74 6.03
C GLY A 60 -6.17 6.91 6.41
N ASP A 61 -7.13 7.23 5.54
CA ASP A 61 -8.09 8.34 5.66
C ASP A 61 -7.46 9.72 5.48
N THR A 62 -6.92 10.39 6.50
CA THR A 62 -6.29 11.72 6.30
C THR A 62 -4.93 11.82 6.95
N GLY A 63 -3.98 12.34 6.18
CA GLY A 63 -2.60 12.56 6.60
C GLY A 63 -1.61 11.89 5.65
N ASN A 64 -0.38 11.73 6.08
CA ASN A 64 0.66 11.10 5.25
C ASN A 64 0.95 9.74 5.85
N ASP A 65 0.28 8.72 5.38
CA ASP A 65 0.20 7.42 6.04
C ASP A 65 1.17 6.41 5.43
N PHE A 66 1.48 5.37 6.21
CA PHE A 66 2.24 4.22 5.76
C PHE A 66 1.38 2.97 5.82
N LEU A 67 1.22 2.28 4.69
CA LEU A 67 0.37 1.11 4.57
C LEU A 67 1.16 -0.07 4.02
N THR A 68 1.03 -1.24 4.65
CA THR A 68 1.49 -2.52 4.11
C THR A 68 0.44 -3.60 4.32
N GLY A 69 0.03 -4.25 3.24
CA GLY A 69 -0.96 -5.34 3.25
C GLY A 69 -0.40 -6.57 3.95
N GLY A 70 0.74 -7.05 3.46
CA GLY A 70 1.38 -8.26 3.98
C GLY A 70 1.03 -9.46 3.11
N LEU A 71 0.88 -10.65 3.71
CA LEU A 71 0.53 -11.87 2.97
C LEU A 71 -0.93 -11.86 2.56
N GLY A 72 -1.18 -12.04 1.27
CA GLY A 72 -2.49 -12.42 0.76
C GLY A 72 -2.99 -11.39 -0.23
N ARG A 73 -4.26 -10.97 -0.12
CA ARG A 73 -4.85 -10.10 -1.14
C ARG A 73 -5.49 -8.91 -0.49
N ASP A 74 -4.74 -7.83 -0.48
CA ASP A 74 -5.09 -6.67 0.31
C ASP A 74 -5.61 -5.54 -0.57
N VAL A 75 -6.41 -4.68 0.04
CA VAL A 75 -6.88 -3.44 -0.56
C VAL A 75 -6.34 -2.31 0.28
N LEU A 76 -5.49 -1.47 -0.33
CA LEU A 76 -4.84 -0.36 0.34
C LEU A 76 -5.35 0.97 -0.23
N ILE A 77 -5.78 1.85 0.67
CA ILE A 77 -6.29 3.19 0.37
C ILE A 77 -5.53 4.15 1.27
N GLY A 78 -4.74 5.05 0.67
CA GLY A 78 -3.99 6.05 1.42
C GLY A 78 -4.92 7.09 2.02
N GLY A 79 -5.83 7.63 1.20
CA GLY A 79 -6.73 8.70 1.59
C GLY A 79 -6.17 10.06 1.16
N LEU A 80 -6.44 11.09 1.95
CA LEU A 80 -5.95 12.44 1.71
C LEU A 80 -4.54 12.64 2.26
N GLY A 81 -3.56 12.81 1.38
CA GLY A 81 -2.23 13.30 1.74
C GLY A 81 -1.19 12.78 0.79
N ASN A 82 0.03 12.53 1.29
CA ASN A 82 1.08 11.88 0.54
C ASN A 82 1.44 10.57 1.25
N ASP A 83 0.89 9.48 0.76
CA ASP A 83 0.96 8.19 1.43
C ASP A 83 2.11 7.34 0.89
N THR A 84 2.53 6.36 1.68
CA THR A 84 3.55 5.39 1.29
C THR A 84 2.99 3.99 1.41
N PHE A 85 2.88 3.30 0.28
CA PHE A 85 2.49 1.90 0.22
C PHE A 85 3.75 1.05 0.15
N ASP A 86 4.06 0.31 1.21
CA ASP A 86 5.18 -0.63 1.24
C ASP A 86 4.76 -1.97 0.66
N TYR A 87 5.27 -2.23 -0.53
CA TYR A 87 5.01 -3.45 -1.26
C TYR A 87 6.06 -4.50 -0.92
N ASN A 88 5.63 -5.61 -0.33
CA ASN A 88 6.50 -6.72 0.01
C ASN A 88 6.39 -7.86 -1.02
N ALA A 89 7.34 -7.94 -1.94
CA ALA A 89 7.34 -8.96 -2.99
C ALA A 89 7.40 -10.42 -2.47
N ALA A 90 7.93 -10.67 -1.26
CA ALA A 90 7.95 -12.02 -0.71
C ALA A 90 6.53 -12.53 -0.39
N ALA A 91 5.64 -11.61 -0.02
CA ALA A 91 4.25 -11.90 0.30
C ALA A 91 3.40 -12.24 -0.94
N ASP A 92 3.73 -11.59 -2.06
CA ASP A 92 2.99 -11.68 -3.32
C ASP A 92 3.61 -12.63 -4.34
N SER A 93 4.72 -13.30 -3.98
CA SER A 93 5.44 -14.24 -4.86
C SER A 93 4.76 -15.59 -5.08
N LEU A 94 3.57 -15.83 -4.51
CA LEU A 94 2.88 -17.11 -4.66
C LEU A 94 2.20 -17.24 -6.05
N PRO A 95 2.40 -18.34 -6.79
CA PRO A 95 1.85 -18.49 -8.13
C PRO A 95 0.32 -18.50 -8.14
N GLY A 96 -0.27 -17.43 -8.70
CA GLY A 96 -1.70 -17.30 -8.94
C GLY A 96 -2.21 -15.90 -8.66
N ALA A 97 -3.15 -15.43 -9.48
CA ALA A 97 -3.86 -14.16 -9.39
C ALA A 97 -4.57 -13.85 -8.05
N ALA A 98 -4.40 -14.71 -7.03
CA ALA A 98 -5.15 -14.71 -5.79
C ALA A 98 -4.50 -13.91 -4.67
N ASN A 99 -3.23 -13.50 -4.81
CA ASN A 99 -2.48 -12.73 -3.80
C ASN A 99 -1.94 -11.43 -4.42
N ARG A 100 -2.83 -10.63 -5.01
CA ARG A 100 -2.43 -9.37 -5.63
C ARG A 100 -3.06 -8.22 -4.88
N ASP A 101 -2.22 -7.42 -4.25
CA ASP A 101 -2.68 -6.20 -3.62
C ASP A 101 -3.24 -5.21 -4.65
N VAL A 102 -4.25 -4.46 -4.21
CA VAL A 102 -4.91 -3.42 -5.01
C VAL A 102 -4.78 -2.10 -4.26
N ILE A 103 -4.14 -1.12 -4.91
CA ILE A 103 -4.07 0.26 -4.42
C ILE A 103 -5.05 1.10 -5.22
N ILE A 104 -6.07 1.66 -4.56
CA ILE A 104 -7.22 2.29 -5.21
C ILE A 104 -7.11 3.82 -5.27
N ASP A 105 -6.21 4.44 -4.52
CA ASP A 105 -6.33 5.87 -4.16
C ASP A 105 -5.13 6.75 -4.50
N PHE A 106 -4.61 6.69 -5.72
CA PHE A 106 -3.63 7.71 -6.18
C PHE A 106 -4.26 9.11 -6.38
N GLN A 107 -5.41 9.43 -5.75
CA GLN A 107 -6.17 10.66 -6.00
C GLN A 107 -5.82 11.80 -5.04
N GLY A 108 -4.68 12.44 -5.29
CA GLY A 108 -4.42 13.80 -4.79
C GLY A 108 -5.19 14.85 -5.61
N ASN A 109 -6.35 15.31 -5.13
CA ASN A 109 -7.05 16.46 -5.73
C ASN A 109 -6.30 17.76 -5.39
N GLY A 110 -5.23 18.09 -6.14
CA GLY A 110 -4.42 19.30 -5.97
C GLY A 110 -2.94 19.03 -5.68
N ALA A 111 -2.25 19.96 -5.01
CA ALA A 111 -0.79 19.95 -4.78
C ALA A 111 -0.23 18.78 -3.91
N PHE A 112 -1.03 17.73 -3.69
CA PHE A 112 -0.73 16.50 -2.96
C PHE A 112 -0.57 15.33 -3.95
N ALA A 113 0.22 15.54 -5.00
CA ALA A 113 0.55 14.55 -6.02
C ALA A 113 1.77 13.71 -5.60
N GLY A 114 1.71 13.06 -4.43
CA GLY A 114 2.92 12.59 -3.74
C GLY A 114 2.87 11.19 -3.15
N ASP A 115 1.81 10.41 -3.40
CA ASP A 115 1.79 9.01 -3.01
C ASP A 115 2.95 8.25 -3.64
N ARG A 116 3.57 7.40 -2.83
CA ARG A 116 4.72 6.60 -3.21
C ARG A 116 4.41 5.14 -3.01
N ILE A 117 4.82 4.33 -3.97
CA ILE A 117 4.99 2.90 -3.71
C ILE A 117 6.46 2.69 -3.40
N ASP A 118 6.74 2.18 -2.21
CA ASP A 118 8.05 1.71 -1.82
C ASP A 118 8.23 0.28 -2.37
N LEU A 119 9.20 0.13 -3.26
CA LEU A 119 9.59 -1.15 -3.87
C LEU A 119 11.02 -1.53 -3.44
N SER A 120 11.54 -0.92 -2.37
CA SER A 120 12.91 -1.14 -1.86
C SER A 120 13.21 -2.59 -1.48
N THR A 121 12.17 -3.35 -1.13
CA THR A 121 12.27 -4.75 -0.71
C THR A 121 12.22 -5.73 -1.89
N ILE A 122 11.97 -5.23 -3.10
CA ILE A 122 11.86 -6.03 -4.31
C ILE A 122 13.26 -6.26 -4.94
N ASP A 123 13.58 -7.51 -5.28
CA ASP A 123 14.78 -7.86 -6.05
C ASP A 123 14.70 -7.25 -7.47
N ALA A 124 15.84 -6.78 -8.00
CA ALA A 124 15.90 -6.06 -9.29
C ALA A 124 15.51 -6.89 -10.55
N ASN A 125 15.14 -8.17 -10.39
CA ASN A 125 14.67 -9.07 -11.43
C ASN A 125 13.14 -9.24 -11.42
N VAL A 126 12.44 -8.56 -10.52
CA VAL A 126 10.99 -8.64 -10.38
C VAL A 126 10.32 -7.58 -11.27
N LEU A 127 9.46 -8.04 -12.17
CA LEU A 127 8.67 -7.20 -13.08
C LEU A 127 7.51 -6.54 -12.32
N VAL A 128 7.53 -5.22 -12.17
CA VAL A 128 6.34 -4.47 -11.71
C VAL A 128 5.57 -4.03 -12.94
N ALA A 129 4.57 -4.80 -13.38
CA ALA A 129 3.67 -4.39 -14.45
C ALA A 129 2.41 -3.75 -13.88
N GLY A 130 1.98 -2.61 -14.43
CA GLY A 130 0.74 -1.94 -14.10
C GLY A 130 -0.19 -1.86 -15.31
N ASN A 131 -1.50 -1.77 -15.12
CA ASN A 131 -2.42 -1.42 -16.22
C ASN A 131 -2.31 0.07 -16.64
N GLN A 132 -1.34 0.79 -16.08
CA GLN A 132 -0.90 2.13 -16.45
C GLN A 132 0.62 2.09 -16.61
N ALA A 133 1.14 2.64 -17.71
CA ALA A 133 2.57 2.79 -17.89
C ALA A 133 3.09 3.89 -16.94
N PHE A 134 4.17 3.62 -16.22
CA PHE A 134 4.88 4.67 -15.49
C PHE A 134 5.40 5.72 -16.49
N LEU A 135 5.13 7.00 -16.24
CA LEU A 135 5.71 8.06 -17.05
C LEU A 135 7.21 8.24 -16.71
N PRO A 136 8.04 8.70 -17.66
CA PRO A 136 9.41 9.11 -17.36
C PRO A 136 9.48 10.08 -16.18
N GLY A 137 10.40 9.85 -15.24
CA GLY A 137 10.55 10.63 -14.00
C GLY A 137 9.60 10.24 -12.85
N GLN A 138 8.68 9.30 -13.06
CA GLN A 138 7.82 8.72 -12.01
C GLN A 138 8.41 7.47 -11.35
N VAL A 139 9.51 6.92 -11.86
CA VAL A 139 10.23 5.82 -11.22
C VAL A 139 11.65 6.29 -10.95
N SER A 140 12.08 6.22 -9.70
CA SER A 140 13.41 6.62 -9.26
C SER A 140 14.12 5.42 -8.66
N TYR A 141 15.36 5.20 -9.08
CA TYR A 141 16.24 4.22 -8.48
C TYR A 141 17.42 4.95 -7.83
N VAL A 142 17.38 5.14 -6.51
CA VAL A 142 18.42 5.86 -5.77
C VAL A 142 18.89 5.02 -4.61
N GLY A 143 20.20 4.73 -4.55
CA GLY A 143 20.80 4.00 -3.44
C GLY A 143 20.41 2.53 -3.35
N GLY A 144 19.98 1.90 -4.45
CA GLY A 144 19.56 0.50 -4.46
C GLY A 144 18.06 0.28 -4.30
N ILE A 145 17.32 1.36 -4.04
CA ILE A 145 15.88 1.35 -3.80
C ILE A 145 15.16 1.75 -5.09
N LEU A 146 14.24 0.91 -5.56
CA LEU A 146 13.27 1.27 -6.58
C LEU A 146 12.08 1.93 -5.89
N SER A 147 11.70 3.12 -6.34
CA SER A 147 10.50 3.82 -5.87
C SER A 147 9.72 4.32 -7.05
N ALA A 148 8.40 4.14 -7.02
CA ALA A 148 7.51 4.74 -8.02
C ALA A 148 6.71 5.88 -7.38
N ASN A 149 6.93 7.10 -7.86
CA ASN A 149 6.08 8.26 -7.68
C ASN A 149 5.01 8.27 -8.77
N ILE A 150 3.93 7.52 -8.56
CA ILE A 150 2.84 7.42 -9.53
C ILE A 150 1.94 8.64 -9.37
N ILE A 151 2.12 9.63 -10.24
CA ILE A 151 1.21 10.78 -10.33
C ILE A 151 0.15 10.41 -11.37
N GLY A 152 -1.04 10.02 -10.90
CA GLY A 152 -2.14 9.57 -11.77
C GLY A 152 -3.41 10.41 -11.57
N THR A 153 -4.08 10.77 -12.67
CA THR A 153 -5.50 11.11 -12.69
C THR A 153 -6.22 10.06 -13.51
N ALA A 154 -6.77 9.01 -12.90
CA ALA A 154 -7.43 7.95 -13.68
C ALA A 154 -8.82 7.62 -13.13
N PRO A 155 -9.88 7.80 -13.93
CA PRO A 155 -11.13 7.07 -13.71
C PRO A 155 -10.96 5.65 -14.26
N ALA A 156 -10.60 4.71 -13.39
CA ALA A 156 -10.62 3.24 -13.52
C ALA A 156 -9.88 2.55 -14.70
N PRO A 157 -9.43 1.29 -14.53
CA PRO A 157 -9.35 0.53 -13.28
C PRO A 157 -8.01 0.80 -12.58
N ASP A 158 -8.04 0.65 -11.27
CA ASP A 158 -6.97 0.87 -10.30
C ASP A 158 -5.63 0.24 -10.70
N LEU A 159 -4.52 0.73 -10.12
CA LEU A 159 -3.21 0.13 -10.35
C LEU A 159 -3.21 -1.30 -9.80
N GLN A 160 -3.12 -2.26 -10.71
CA GLN A 160 -2.85 -3.66 -10.41
C GLN A 160 -1.38 -3.94 -10.69
N ILE A 161 -0.64 -4.42 -9.69
CA ILE A 161 0.74 -4.87 -9.89
C ILE A 161 0.71 -6.33 -10.38
N ASP A 162 1.10 -6.56 -11.63
CA ASP A 162 1.21 -7.86 -12.30
C ASP A 162 2.69 -8.28 -12.40
N LEU A 163 2.94 -9.56 -12.11
CA LEU A 163 4.26 -10.18 -12.03
C LEU A 163 4.46 -11.28 -13.08
N LEU A 164 3.55 -11.44 -14.05
CA LEU A 164 3.67 -12.44 -15.09
C LEU A 164 4.25 -11.87 -16.40
N GLY A 165 5.57 -12.01 -16.57
CA GLY A 165 6.17 -12.16 -17.90
C GLY A 165 7.29 -11.19 -18.29
N ALA A 166 8.49 -11.75 -18.41
CA ALA A 166 9.75 -11.14 -18.88
C ALA A 166 10.38 -10.06 -17.94
N PRO A 167 11.72 -10.04 -17.79
CA PRO A 167 12.41 -9.04 -16.95
C PRO A 167 12.21 -7.64 -17.50
N LEU A 168 12.03 -6.64 -16.61
CA LEU A 168 12.24 -5.24 -16.97
C LEU A 168 13.70 -5.07 -17.40
N VAL A 169 13.93 -4.58 -18.60
CA VAL A 169 15.27 -4.16 -19.01
C VAL A 169 15.43 -2.68 -18.75
N LEU A 170 16.67 -2.23 -18.48
CA LEU A 170 16.97 -0.83 -18.16
C LEU A 170 16.48 0.18 -19.21
N SER A 171 16.18 -0.27 -20.43
CA SER A 171 15.57 0.52 -21.51
C SER A 171 14.07 0.81 -21.34
N ASP A 172 13.39 0.09 -20.44
CA ASP A 172 11.96 0.25 -20.16
C ASP A 172 11.72 1.37 -19.12
N ILE A 173 12.78 1.81 -18.44
CA ILE A 173 12.80 2.97 -17.55
C ILE A 173 13.43 4.13 -18.31
N VAL A 174 12.60 4.95 -18.95
CA VAL A 174 13.09 6.17 -19.61
C VAL A 174 13.17 7.28 -18.56
N LEU A 175 14.38 7.82 -18.38
CA LEU A 175 14.67 8.98 -17.52
C LEU A 175 14.15 10.29 -18.12
#